data_AF-A0A850QUI6-F1
#
_entry.id   AF-A0A850QUI6-F1
#
_cell.length_a   1.000
_cell.length_b   1.000
_cell.length_c   1.000
_cell.angle_alpha   90.00
_cell.angle_beta   90.00
_cell.angle_gamma   90.00
#
_symmetry.space_group_name_H-M   'P 1'
#
loop_
_entity.id
_entity.type
_entity.pdbx_description
1 polymer ?
#
loop_
_entity_poly.entity_id
_entity_poly.type
_entity_poly.pdbx_seq_one_letter_code
_entity_poly.pdbx_strand_id
1 'polypeptide(L)'
;FKGNENRRLTTVFYMNESWSPEDGGELVVYDLNDQKITTIAPKSGRLFIFLSEKFPHEVLPTNTERYSIAGWFRINGVKDNQLDIAQ
;
A
#
# COMPACT_ATOMS: atom_id res chain seq x y z
N PHE A 1 -0.30 3.62 12.22
CA PHE A 1 0.43 2.34 12.09
C PHE A 1 1.89 2.53 12.54
N LYS A 2 2.22 2.28 13.82
CA LYS A 2 3.61 2.23 14.31
C LYS A 2 3.89 0.79 14.73
N GLY A 3 4.63 0.04 13.93
CA GLY A 3 4.90 -1.37 14.24
C GLY A 3 5.62 -2.17 13.17
N ASN A 4 6.47 -1.56 12.32
CA ASN A 4 7.34 -2.35 11.45
C ASN A 4 8.47 -1.50 10.86
N GLU A 5 9.53 -1.30 11.63
CA GLU A 5 10.70 -0.48 11.27
C GLU A 5 11.54 -1.06 10.11
N ASN A 6 11.13 -2.20 9.53
CA ASN A 6 11.86 -2.87 8.45
C ASN A 6 11.10 -2.98 7.12
N ARG A 7 9.88 -2.45 6.99
CA ARG A 7 9.12 -2.52 5.72
C ARG A 7 9.61 -1.43 4.74
N ARG A 8 10.33 -1.80 3.69
CA ARG A 8 10.81 -0.85 2.68
C ARG A 8 9.83 -0.61 1.55
N LEU A 9 9.21 -1.67 1.05
CA LEU A 9 8.26 -1.60 -0.06
C LEU A 9 6.91 -2.13 0.38
N THR A 10 5.85 -1.41 0.05
CA THR A 10 4.47 -1.89 0.14
C THR A 10 3.94 -2.13 -1.26
N THR A 11 3.24 -3.25 -1.44
CA THR A 11 2.47 -3.56 -2.65
C THR A 11 1.01 -3.70 -2.31
N VAL A 12 0.13 -3.25 -3.21
CA VAL A 12 -1.31 -3.44 -3.12
C VAL A 12 -1.82 -3.83 -4.50
N PHE A 13 -2.31 -5.06 -4.63
CA PHE A 13 -2.94 -5.56 -5.85
C PHE A 13 -4.46 -5.51 -5.72
N TYR A 14 -5.13 -4.89 -6.68
CA TYR A 14 -6.57 -4.69 -6.68
C TYR A 14 -7.29 -5.67 -7.61
N MET A 15 -8.46 -6.14 -7.17
CA MET A 15 -9.28 -7.17 -7.86
C MET A 15 -10.75 -6.75 -8.00
N ASN A 16 -11.02 -5.45 -8.13
CA ASN A 16 -12.38 -4.92 -8.18
C ASN A 16 -12.78 -4.57 -9.62
N GLU A 17 -13.57 -5.44 -10.24
CA GLU A 17 -14.07 -5.24 -11.60
C GLU A 17 -15.10 -4.11 -11.64
N SER A 18 -15.16 -3.38 -12.75
CA SER A 18 -16.18 -2.35 -13.00
C SER A 18 -16.25 -1.22 -11.96
N TRP A 19 -15.12 -0.84 -11.33
CA TRP A 19 -15.09 0.23 -10.32
C TRP A 19 -15.42 1.62 -10.89
N SER A 20 -16.45 2.24 -10.33
CA SER A 20 -16.93 3.58 -10.65
C SER A 20 -16.50 4.60 -9.58
N PRO A 21 -16.55 5.92 -9.86
CA PRO A 21 -16.29 6.95 -8.84
C PRO A 21 -17.28 6.91 -7.67
N GLU A 22 -18.51 6.47 -7.88
CA GLU A 22 -19.57 6.45 -6.86
C GLU A 22 -19.33 5.37 -5.78
N ASP A 23 -18.52 4.36 -6.10
CA ASP A 23 -18.13 3.27 -5.18
C ASP A 23 -17.17 3.75 -4.08
N GLY A 24 -16.46 4.87 -4.29
CA GLY A 24 -15.45 5.41 -3.39
C GLY A 24 -14.24 4.50 -3.21
N GLY A 25 -13.68 4.41 -1.99
CA GLY A 25 -12.63 3.44 -1.65
C GLY A 25 -11.25 3.74 -2.23
N GLU A 26 -11.01 4.94 -2.75
CA GLU A 26 -9.72 5.32 -3.32
C GLU A 26 -8.62 5.33 -2.27
N LEU A 27 -7.41 4.98 -2.71
CA LEU A 27 -6.20 5.19 -1.92
C LEU A 27 -5.66 6.58 -2.22
N VAL A 28 -5.58 7.44 -1.21
CA VAL A 28 -4.98 8.77 -1.31
C VAL A 28 -3.56 8.71 -0.79
N VAL A 29 -2.64 9.31 -1.55
CA VAL A 29 -1.21 9.36 -1.21
C VAL A 29 -0.81 10.81 -0.97
N TYR A 30 -0.06 11.01 0.10
CA TYR A 30 0.47 12.30 0.52
C TYR A 30 1.99 12.31 0.46
N ASP A 31 2.57 13.50 0.41
CA ASP A 31 3.97 13.71 0.74
C ASP A 31 4.15 13.81 2.28
N LEU A 32 5.38 14.02 2.73
CA LEU A 32 5.69 14.16 4.16
C LEU A 32 5.25 15.50 4.77
N ASN A 33 4.76 16.43 3.95
CA ASN A 33 4.19 17.72 4.36
C ASN A 33 2.65 17.69 4.32
N ASP A 34 2.05 16.49 4.29
CA ASP A 34 0.60 16.25 4.19
C ASP A 34 -0.06 16.82 2.93
N GLN A 35 0.71 17.10 1.87
CA GLN A 35 0.16 17.52 0.58
C GLN A 35 -0.21 16.31 -0.26
N LYS A 36 -1.44 16.31 -0.79
CA LYS A 36 -1.92 15.23 -1.66
C LYS A 36 -1.11 15.15 -2.94
N ILE A 37 -0.46 14.01 -3.16
CA ILE A 37 0.27 13.70 -4.40
C ILE A 37 -0.69 13.14 -5.44
N THR A 38 -1.49 12.13 -5.05
CA THR A 38 -2.36 11.42 -5.99
C THR A 38 -3.49 10.65 -5.30
N THR A 39 -4.48 10.25 -6.10
CA THR A 39 -5.62 9.44 -5.69
C THR A 39 -5.77 8.27 -6.66
N ILE A 40 -5.80 7.04 -6.14
CA ILE A 40 -5.79 5.81 -6.92
C ILE A 40 -7.08 5.02 -6.67
N ALA A 41 -7.91 4.91 -7.70
CA ALA A 41 -9.05 3.99 -7.69
C ALA A 41 -8.58 2.52 -7.65
N PRO A 42 -9.23 1.65 -6.84
CA PRO A 42 -8.83 0.25 -6.64
C PRO A 42 -9.30 -0.67 -7.79
N LYS A 43 -9.02 -0.31 -9.04
CA LYS A 43 -9.47 -1.05 -10.23
C LYS A 43 -8.77 -2.41 -10.37
N SER A 44 -9.51 -3.44 -10.80
CA SER A 44 -8.97 -4.79 -11.06
C SER A 44 -7.73 -4.76 -11.97
N GLY A 45 -6.76 -5.62 -11.67
CA GLY A 45 -5.50 -5.74 -12.41
C GLY A 45 -4.45 -4.68 -12.06
N ARG A 46 -4.76 -3.71 -11.19
CA ARG A 46 -3.82 -2.67 -10.77
C ARG A 46 -2.94 -3.14 -9.63
N LEU A 47 -1.62 -3.13 -9.86
CA LEU A 47 -0.60 -3.27 -8.82
C LEU A 47 -0.05 -1.89 -8.45
N PHE A 48 -0.29 -1.44 -7.23
CA PHE A 48 0.29 -0.22 -6.68
C PHE A 48 1.48 -0.56 -5.79
N ILE A 49 2.62 0.09 -6.02
CA ILE A 49 3.88 -0.18 -5.34
C ILE A 49 4.49 1.13 -4.87
N PHE A 50 4.86 1.22 -3.60
CA PHE A 50 5.45 2.43 -3.03
C PHE A 50 6.40 2.14 -1.87
N LEU A 51 7.28 3.09 -1.57
CA LEU A 51 8.18 3.02 -0.42
C LEU A 51 7.41 3.33 0.86
N SER A 52 7.36 2.36 1.79
CA SER A 52 6.45 2.41 2.95
C SER A 52 6.65 3.64 3.84
N GLU A 53 7.88 4.13 3.96
CA GLU A 53 8.25 5.24 4.85
C GLU A 53 8.13 6.62 4.21
N LYS A 54 8.00 6.69 2.87
CA LYS A 54 8.03 7.97 2.14
C LYS A 54 6.65 8.49 1.76
N PHE A 55 5.65 7.63 1.77
CA PHE A 55 4.34 7.93 1.20
C PHE A 55 3.25 7.60 2.23
N PRO A 56 2.95 8.54 3.16
CA PRO A 56 1.74 8.49 3.95
C PRO A 56 0.53 8.31 3.03
N HIS A 57 -0.39 7.45 3.43
CA HIS A 57 -1.55 7.12 2.61
C HIS A 57 -2.72 6.71 3.49
N GLU A 58 -3.92 6.94 2.97
CA GLU A 58 -5.16 6.49 3.59
C GLU A 58 -6.06 5.86 2.53
N VAL A 59 -6.99 5.03 2.97
CA VAL A 59 -8.05 4.48 2.13
C VAL A 59 -9.33 5.18 2.52
N LEU A 60 -9.97 5.86 1.55
CA LEU A 60 -11.24 6.52 1.77
C LEU A 60 -12.36 5.49 2.04
N PRO A 61 -13.46 5.91 2.69
CA PRO A 61 -14.65 5.07 2.81
C PRO A 61 -15.14 4.57 1.45
N THR A 62 -15.71 3.38 1.43
CA THR A 62 -16.29 2.76 0.24
C THR A 62 -17.73 2.36 0.51
N ASN A 63 -18.56 2.38 -0.54
CA ASN A 63 -19.98 2.02 -0.48
C ASN A 63 -20.25 0.57 -0.91
N THR A 64 -19.20 -0.16 -1.29
CA THR A 64 -19.28 -1.53 -1.82
C THR A 64 -18.09 -2.38 -1.32
N GLU A 65 -18.10 -3.68 -1.61
CA GLU A 65 -16.99 -4.56 -1.24
C GLU A 65 -15.72 -4.22 -2.02
N ARG A 66 -14.60 -4.10 -1.30
CA ARG A 66 -13.30 -3.69 -1.83
C ARG A 66 -12.23 -4.75 -1.54
N TYR A 67 -11.86 -5.49 -2.57
CA TYR A 67 -10.87 -6.55 -2.56
C TYR A 67 -9.47 -6.04 -2.92
N SER A 68 -8.50 -6.39 -2.08
CA SER A 68 -7.07 -6.16 -2.36
C SER A 68 -6.17 -7.16 -1.66
N ILE A 69 -5.02 -7.45 -2.24
CA ILE A 69 -3.93 -8.19 -1.59
C ILE A 69 -2.81 -7.20 -1.29
N ALA A 70 -2.48 -7.03 0.00
CA ALA A 70 -1.36 -6.22 0.45
C ALA A 70 -0.12 -7.09 0.71
N GLY A 71 1.05 -6.61 0.27
CA GLY A 71 2.34 -7.23 0.52
C GLY A 71 3.35 -6.23 1.08
N TRP A 72 4.28 -6.71 1.89
CA TRP A 72 5.35 -5.87 2.43
C TRP A 72 6.70 -6.56 2.28
N PHE A 73 7.61 -5.88 1.60
CA PHE A 73 8.99 -6.33 1.47
C PHE A 73 9.82 -5.64 2.54
N ARG A 74 10.64 -6.44 3.23
CA ARG A 74 11.56 -5.98 4.25
C ARG A 74 12.99 -6.08 3.73
N ILE A 75 13.87 -5.22 4.23
CA ILE A 75 15.29 -5.50 4.14
C ILE A 75 15.68 -6.33 5.36
N ASN A 76 15.63 -7.65 5.22
CA ASN A 76 16.35 -8.49 6.16
C ASN A 76 17.79 -8.49 5.65
N GLY A 77 18.58 -7.56 6.17
CA GLY A 77 19.99 -7.51 5.84
C GLY A 77 20.61 -8.83 6.25
N VAL A 78 21.12 -9.59 5.28
CA VAL A 78 22.05 -10.68 5.59
C VAL A 78 23.15 -10.07 6.45
N LYS A 79 23.17 -10.43 7.73
CA LYS A 79 24.29 -10.15 8.63
C LYS A 79 25.01 -11.48 8.82
N ASP A 80 26.33 -11.47 8.65
CA ASP A 80 27.20 -12.63 8.89
C ASP A 80 26.74 -13.91 8.17
N ASN A 81 26.29 -13.77 6.92
CA ASN A 81 25.84 -14.88 6.07
C ASN A 81 24.63 -15.69 6.62
N GLN A 82 23.90 -15.14 7.58
CA GLN A 82 22.63 -15.69 8.06
C GLN A 82 21.46 -14.92 7.48
N LEU A 83 20.53 -15.66 6.86
CA LEU A 83 19.26 -15.12 6.41
C LEU A 83 18.33 -15.03 7.62
N ASP A 84 18.13 -13.82 8.13
CA ASP A 84 17.10 -13.57 9.12
C ASP A 84 15.73 -13.64 8.41
N ILE A 85 15.02 -14.75 8.55
CA ILE A 85 13.66 -14.90 8.00
C ILE A 85 12.68 -14.50 9.11
N ALA A 86 12.60 -13.19 9.38
CA ALA A 86 11.55 -12.54 10.16
C ALA A 86 11.12 -13.29 11.45
N GLN A 87 11.81 -13.02 12.56
CA GLN A 87 11.23 -13.29 13.90
C GLN A 87 10.00 -12.42 14.19
#